data_AF-A0AB35UIW3-F1
#
_entry.id   AF-A0AB35UIW3-F1
#
_cell.length_a   1.000
_cell.length_b   1.000
_cell.length_c   1.000
_cell.angle_alpha   90.00
_cell.angle_beta   90.00
_cell.angle_gamma   90.00
#
_symmetry.space_group_name_H-M   'P 1'
#
loop_
_entity.id
_entity.type
_entity.pdbx_description
1 polymer ?
#
loop_
_entity_poly.entity_id
_entity_poly.type
_entity_poly.pdbx_seq_one_letter_code
_entity_poly.pdbx_strand_id
1 'polypeptide(L)'
;MRVVKNINNNVSLCIDSQGREVIAFGKGIGFTRPPYEVPLTMIQRTFYNVNQAYLGVIAQIPEEIIDVSTEIVDNANQQLGDRYSANVILTLADHIQFAIKRQHEQVHLKLPLLYEVKV
;
A
#
# COMPACT_ATOMS: atom_id res chain seq x y z
N MET A 1 0.78 6.73 -18.33
CA MET A 1 1.28 5.57 -17.58
C MET A 1 0.43 4.40 -18.04
N ARG A 2 1.04 3.31 -18.49
CA ARG A 2 0.31 2.26 -19.18
C ARG A 2 -0.07 1.14 -18.24
N VAL A 3 -1.37 0.94 -18.00
CA VAL A 3 -1.87 -0.21 -17.26
C VAL A 3 -1.66 -1.47 -18.09
N VAL A 4 -1.02 -2.49 -17.50
CA VAL A 4 -0.74 -3.77 -18.16
C VAL A 4 -1.48 -4.94 -17.51
N LYS A 5 -1.81 -4.84 -16.22
CA LYS A 5 -2.55 -5.88 -15.49
C LYS A 5 -3.31 -5.25 -14.32
N ASN A 6 -4.60 -5.59 -14.18
CA ASN A 6 -5.38 -5.20 -13.00
C ASN A 6 -5.14 -6.21 -11.88
N ILE A 7 -4.96 -5.70 -10.66
CA ILE A 7 -4.77 -6.50 -9.45
C ILE A 7 -6.10 -6.61 -8.70
N ASN A 8 -6.78 -5.48 -8.50
CA ASN A 8 -8.17 -5.40 -8.06
C ASN A 8 -8.83 -4.16 -8.69
N ASN A 9 -10.00 -3.73 -8.21
CA ASN A 9 -10.74 -2.58 -8.73
C ASN A 9 -10.01 -1.23 -8.64
N ASN A 10 -9.08 -1.08 -7.68
CA ASN A 10 -8.39 0.18 -7.38
C ASN A 10 -6.86 0.08 -7.50
N VAL A 11 -6.33 -1.08 -7.87
CA VAL A 11 -4.90 -1.36 -7.94
C VAL A 11 -4.57 -2.03 -9.27
N SER A 12 -3.60 -1.48 -9.96
CA SER A 12 -3.12 -2.02 -11.24
C SER A 12 -1.59 -1.96 -11.33
N LEU A 13 -1.03 -2.99 -11.96
CA LEU A 13 0.35 -2.99 -12.43
C LEU A 13 0.42 -2.18 -13.72
N CYS A 14 1.33 -1.23 -13.72
CA CYS A 14 1.56 -0.29 -14.79
C CYS A 14 3.02 -0.29 -15.24
N ILE A 15 3.24 0.25 -16.43
CA ILE A 15 4.56 0.58 -16.97
C ILE A 15 4.64 2.11 -17.08
N ASP A 16 5.66 2.70 -16.48
CA ASP A 16 5.92 4.14 -16.57
C ASP A 16 6.57 4.53 -17.92
N SER A 17 6.85 5.82 -18.12
CA SER A 17 7.46 6.32 -19.36
C SER A 17 8.90 5.84 -19.58
N GLN A 18 9.56 5.32 -18.54
CA GLN A 18 10.92 4.76 -18.61
C GLN A 18 10.91 3.24 -18.79
N GLY A 19 9.75 2.61 -18.93
CA GLY A 19 9.62 1.16 -19.06
C GLY A 19 9.70 0.41 -17.73
N ARG A 20 9.61 1.10 -16.58
CA ARG A 20 9.69 0.46 -15.26
C ARG A 20 8.32 -0.01 -14.81
N GLU A 21 8.29 -1.17 -14.16
CA GLU A 21 7.09 -1.66 -13.46
C GLU A 21 6.79 -0.79 -12.25
N VAL A 22 5.52 -0.39 -12.13
CA VAL A 22 5.01 0.41 -11.02
C VAL A 22 3.61 -0.05 -10.64
N ILE A 23 3.36 -0.18 -9.34
CA ILE A 23 2.02 -0.45 -8.82
C ILE A 23 1.33 0.89 -8.63
N ALA A 24 0.24 1.12 -9.35
CA ALA A 24 -0.59 2.31 -9.19
C ALA A 24 -1.80 1.98 -8.31
N PHE A 25 -2.14 2.93 -7.44
CA PHE A 25 -3.37 2.98 -6.66
C PHE A 25 -4.20 4.15 -7.14
N GLY A 26 -5.49 3.91 -7.29
CA GLY A 26 -6.42 4.91 -7.76
C GLY A 26 -7.82 4.36 -7.81
N LYS A 27 -8.79 5.16 -7.34
CA LYS A 27 -10.19 4.75 -7.36
C LYS A 27 -10.62 4.41 -8.79
N GLY A 28 -10.97 3.15 -9.01
CA GLY A 28 -11.54 2.68 -10.26
C GLY A 28 -10.54 2.34 -11.37
N ILE A 29 -9.23 2.44 -11.16
CA ILE A 29 -8.22 2.16 -12.21
C ILE A 29 -8.20 0.68 -12.65
N GLY A 30 -8.77 -0.21 -11.85
CA GLY A 30 -8.87 -1.63 -12.17
C GLY A 30 -10.12 -2.04 -12.94
N PHE A 31 -11.06 -1.13 -13.21
CA PHE A 31 -12.30 -1.46 -13.91
C PHE A 31 -12.13 -1.54 -15.43
N THR A 32 -11.22 -0.73 -15.99
CA THR A 32 -10.95 -0.75 -17.43
C THR A 32 -10.05 -1.93 -17.77
N ARG A 33 -10.42 -2.68 -18.82
CA ARG A 33 -9.66 -3.84 -19.27
C ARG A 33 -8.28 -3.40 -19.80
N PRO A 34 -7.16 -4.00 -19.33
CA PRO A 34 -5.83 -3.71 -19.87
C PRO A 34 -5.66 -4.24 -21.31
N PRO A 35 -4.73 -3.67 -22.10
CA PRO A 35 -3.89 -2.52 -21.77
C PRO A 35 -4.56 -1.18 -22.09
N TYR A 36 -4.30 -0.15 -21.28
CA TYR A 36 -4.77 1.22 -21.55
C TYR A 36 -3.87 2.26 -20.86
N GLU A 37 -3.96 3.52 -21.27
CA GLU A 37 -3.29 4.64 -20.57
C GLU A 37 -4.19 5.18 -19.46
N VAL A 38 -3.70 5.13 -18.21
CA VAL A 38 -4.42 5.73 -17.08
C VAL A 38 -4.12 7.22 -16.99
N PRO A 39 -5.16 8.09 -16.87
CA PRO A 39 -4.95 9.50 -16.58
C PRO A 39 -4.22 9.67 -15.23
N LEU A 40 -3.19 10.52 -15.19
CA LEU A 40 -2.43 10.75 -13.94
C LEU A 40 -3.31 11.28 -12.81
N THR A 41 -4.40 11.97 -13.12
CA THR A 41 -5.40 12.45 -12.14
C THR A 41 -6.16 11.34 -11.42
N MET A 42 -6.20 10.14 -11.99
CA MET A 42 -6.82 8.96 -11.36
C MET A 42 -5.85 8.24 -10.43
N ILE A 43 -4.55 8.55 -10.51
CA ILE A 43 -3.51 7.90 -9.69
C ILE A 43 -3.39 8.69 -8.39
N GLN A 44 -3.74 8.04 -7.29
CA GLN A 44 -3.54 8.58 -5.95
C GLN A 44 -2.09 8.33 -5.49
N ARG A 45 -1.56 7.11 -5.69
CA ARG A 45 -0.20 6.74 -5.29
C ARG A 45 0.44 5.71 -6.21
N THR A 46 1.76 5.67 -6.18
CA THR A 46 2.58 4.71 -6.93
C THR A 46 3.66 4.09 -6.06
N PHE A 47 3.88 2.79 -6.22
CA PHE A 47 4.93 2.04 -5.51
C PHE A 47 5.83 1.34 -6.51
N TYR A 48 7.13 1.56 -6.38
CA TYR A 48 8.17 0.93 -7.20
C TYR A 48 8.86 -0.18 -6.41
N ASN A 49 9.46 -1.12 -7.13
CA ASN A 49 10.23 -2.24 -6.54
C ASN A 49 9.40 -3.09 -5.56
N VAL A 50 8.10 -3.23 -5.83
CA VAL A 50 7.21 -4.13 -5.07
C VAL A 50 7.38 -5.54 -5.60
N ASN A 51 7.71 -6.48 -4.73
CA ASN A 51 7.79 -7.89 -5.12
C ASN A 51 6.39 -8.41 -5.48
N GLN A 52 6.26 -8.96 -6.70
CA GLN A 52 4.99 -9.42 -7.26
C GLN A 52 4.28 -10.47 -6.40
N ALA A 53 5.01 -11.24 -5.58
CA ALA A 53 4.45 -12.21 -4.65
C ALA A 53 3.52 -11.58 -3.60
N TYR A 54 3.72 -10.30 -3.25
CA TYR A 54 2.90 -9.59 -2.26
C TYR A 54 1.66 -8.92 -2.86
N LEU A 55 1.51 -8.90 -4.19
CA LEU A 55 0.39 -8.22 -4.84
C LEU A 55 -0.95 -8.81 -4.44
N GLY A 56 -1.04 -10.13 -4.24
CA GLY A 56 -2.25 -10.78 -3.78
C GLY A 56 -2.68 -10.36 -2.38
N VAL A 57 -1.71 -10.12 -1.48
CA VAL A 57 -1.96 -9.63 -0.12
C VAL A 57 -2.39 -8.17 -0.17
N ILE A 58 -1.63 -7.34 -0.89
CA ILE A 58 -1.91 -5.92 -1.08
C ILE A 58 -3.31 -5.70 -1.68
N ALA A 59 -3.73 -6.56 -2.61
CA ALA A 59 -5.05 -6.50 -3.24
C ALA A 59 -6.22 -6.67 -2.26
N GLN A 60 -5.98 -7.32 -1.12
CA GLN A 60 -7.00 -7.60 -0.11
C GLN A 60 -7.07 -6.52 0.96
N ILE A 61 -6.10 -5.60 1.00
CA ILE A 61 -6.10 -4.51 1.96
C ILE A 61 -7.14 -3.46 1.54
N PRO A 62 -8.09 -3.11 2.42
CA PRO A 62 -9.03 -2.01 2.19
C PRO A 62 -8.31 -0.68 1.92
N GLU A 63 -8.84 0.10 1.00
CA GLU A 63 -8.32 1.44 0.64
C GLU A 63 -8.18 2.33 1.87
N GLU A 64 -9.16 2.31 2.77
CA GLU A 64 -9.16 3.05 4.04
C GLU A 64 -7.94 2.74 4.92
N ILE A 65 -7.46 1.49 4.94
CA ILE A 65 -6.28 1.10 5.71
C ILE A 65 -5.00 1.63 5.04
N ILE A 66 -4.96 1.67 3.71
CA ILE A 66 -3.84 2.24 2.95
C ILE A 66 -3.78 3.75 3.16
N ASP A 67 -4.93 4.43 3.21
CA ASP A 67 -5.04 5.86 3.48
C ASP A 67 -4.57 6.21 4.90
N VAL A 68 -5.00 5.45 5.91
CA VAL A 68 -4.53 5.63 7.29
C VAL A 68 -3.03 5.36 7.42
N SER A 69 -2.53 4.29 6.78
CA SER A 69 -1.11 3.96 6.80
C SER A 69 -0.27 5.04 6.12
N THR A 70 -0.81 5.60 5.05
CA THR A 70 -0.25 6.74 4.34
C THR A 70 -0.13 7.95 5.26
N GLU A 71 -1.21 8.33 5.94
CA GLU A 71 -1.23 9.48 6.85
C GLU A 71 -0.19 9.31 7.97
N ILE A 72 -0.10 8.11 8.54
CA ILE A 72 0.89 7.78 9.59
C ILE A 72 2.31 7.93 9.06
N VAL A 73 2.63 7.36 7.88
CA VAL A 73 3.99 7.42 7.32
C VAL A 73 4.35 8.84 6.89
N ASP A 74 3.43 9.57 6.27
CA ASP A 74 3.65 10.96 5.86
C ASP A 74 3.89 11.84 7.10
N ASN A 75 3.11 11.66 8.16
CA ASN A 75 3.32 12.36 9.43
C ASN A 75 4.67 12.00 10.08
N ALA A 76 5.04 10.71 10.09
CA ALA A 76 6.34 10.27 10.60
C ALA A 76 7.50 10.85 9.79
N ASN A 77 7.38 10.93 8.46
CA ASN A 77 8.39 11.54 7.59
C ASN A 77 8.52 13.04 7.84
N GLN A 78 7.41 13.77 8.02
CA GLN A 78 7.45 15.19 8.39
C GLN A 78 8.18 15.43 9.72
N GLN A 79 7.97 14.55 10.70
CA GLN A 79 8.59 14.70 12.03
C GLN A 79 10.04 14.21 12.09
N LEU A 80 10.41 13.19 11.29
CA LEU A 80 11.69 12.50 11.40
C LEU A 80 12.65 12.76 10.23
N GLY A 81 12.26 13.60 9.27
CA GLY A 81 13.09 14.05 8.15
C GLY A 81 13.14 13.04 6.99
N ASP A 82 11.98 12.66 6.46
CA ASP A 82 11.80 11.85 5.24
C ASP A 82 12.60 10.54 5.23
N ARG A 83 12.67 9.86 6.37
CA ARG A 83 13.46 8.63 6.53
C ARG A 83 12.82 7.39 5.93
N TYR A 84 11.50 7.40 5.71
CA TYR A 84 10.76 6.22 5.32
C TYR A 84 10.38 6.27 3.84
N SER A 85 10.66 5.16 3.14
CA SER A 85 10.24 4.98 1.76
C SER A 85 8.73 4.73 1.65
N ALA A 86 8.16 5.01 0.47
CA ALA A 86 6.74 4.73 0.19
C ALA A 86 6.35 3.27 0.46
N ASN A 87 7.26 2.31 0.25
CA ASN A 87 6.96 0.89 0.48
C ASN A 87 6.63 0.56 1.94
N VAL A 88 7.05 1.38 2.90
CA VAL A 88 6.68 1.24 4.33
C VAL A 88 5.16 1.36 4.51
N ILE A 89 4.47 2.14 3.67
CA ILE A 89 3.01 2.27 3.71
C ILE A 89 2.34 0.91 3.50
N LEU A 90 2.83 0.11 2.54
CA LEU A 90 2.26 -1.21 2.25
C LEU A 90 2.47 -2.18 3.41
N THR A 91 3.66 -2.18 4.00
CA THR A 91 3.98 -3.03 5.16
C THR A 91 3.18 -2.61 6.39
N LEU A 92 3.03 -1.31 6.64
CA LEU A 92 2.21 -0.78 7.72
C LEU A 92 0.73 -1.13 7.52
N ALA A 93 0.22 -1.02 6.30
CA ALA A 93 -1.15 -1.36 5.97
C ALA A 93 -1.45 -2.84 6.22
N ASP A 94 -0.55 -3.74 5.84
CA ASP A 94 -0.64 -5.17 6.15
C ASP A 94 -0.64 -5.41 7.68
N HIS A 95 0.25 -4.73 8.42
CA HIS A 95 0.29 -4.82 9.88
C HIS A 95 -0.99 -4.31 10.56
N ILE A 96 -1.55 -3.19 10.12
CA ILE A 96 -2.79 -2.62 10.65
C ILE A 96 -3.97 -3.55 10.34
N GLN A 97 -4.08 -4.04 9.10
CA GLN A 97 -5.10 -5.00 8.69
C GLN A 97 -5.05 -6.27 9.56
N PHE A 98 -3.85 -6.80 9.82
CA PHE A 98 -3.68 -7.96 10.68
C PHE A 98 -4.00 -7.64 12.15
N ALA A 99 -3.64 -6.47 12.66
CA ALA A 99 -4.00 -6.04 14.01
C ALA A 99 -5.52 -5.95 14.20
N ILE A 100 -6.24 -5.37 13.23
CA ILE A 100 -7.71 -5.30 13.23
C ILE A 100 -8.31 -6.71 13.21
N LYS A 101 -7.83 -7.59 12.32
CA LYS A 101 -8.29 -8.99 12.25
C LYS A 101 -8.14 -9.72 13.60
N ARG A 102 -6.96 -9.62 14.22
CA ARG A 102 -6.71 -10.23 15.54
C ARG A 102 -7.66 -9.71 16.62
N GLN A 103 -7.95 -8.41 16.60
CA GLN A 103 -8.87 -7.81 17.56
C GLN A 103 -10.29 -8.36 17.39
N HIS A 104 -10.76 -8.55 16.16
CA HIS A 104 -12.04 -9.20 15.88
C HIS A 104 -12.07 -10.67 16.31
N GLU A 105 -10.96 -11.40 16.15
CA GLU A 105 -10.80 -12.80 16.56
C GLU A 105 -10.52 -12.97 18.06
N GLN A 106 -10.44 -11.87 18.83
CA GLN A 106 -10.08 -11.84 20.25
C GLN A 106 -8.73 -12.53 20.56
N VAL A 107 -7.80 -12.46 19.60
CA VAL A 107 -6.43 -12.97 19.79
C VAL A 107 -5.61 -11.92 20.52
N HIS A 108 -5.43 -12.12 21.83
CA HIS A 108 -4.62 -11.25 22.67
C HIS A 108 -3.13 -11.58 22.60
N LEU A 109 -2.33 -10.63 22.14
CA LEU A 109 -0.87 -10.73 22.18
C LEU A 109 -0.32 -10.02 23.40
N LYS A 110 0.60 -10.71 24.09
CA LYS A 110 1.50 -10.07 25.03
C LYS A 110 2.67 -9.49 24.26
N LEU A 111 3.08 -8.28 24.59
CA LEU A 111 4.30 -7.65 24.11
C LEU A 111 5.37 -7.85 25.19
N PRO A 112 6.09 -8.99 25.21
CA PRO A 112 7.05 -9.30 26.28
C PRO A 112 8.17 -8.26 26.39
N LEU A 113 8.51 -7.60 25.27
CA LEU A 113 9.57 -6.59 25.19
C LEU A 113 9.03 -5.15 25.25
N LEU A 114 7.78 -4.94 25.72
CA LEU A 114 7.17 -3.60 25.73
C LEU A 114 8.02 -2.57 26.50
N TYR A 115 8.70 -3.00 27.57
CA TYR A 115 9.55 -2.14 28.38
C TYR A 115 10.82 -1.71 27.64
N GLU A 116 11.39 -2.57 26.80
CA GLU A 116 12.61 -2.27 26.05
C GLU A 116 12.34 -1.34 24.85
N VAL A 117 11.12 -1.38 24.31
CA VAL A 117 10.72 -0.59 23.14
C VAL A 117 10.11 0.77 23.54
N LYS A 118 9.61 0.90 24.77
CA LYS A 118 9.22 2.21 25.31
C LYS A 118 10.49 3.01 25.64
N VAL A 119 10.72 4.06 24.86
CA VAL A 119 11.73 5.10 25.13
C VAL A 119 11.25 6.02 26.24
#